data_AF-A0A7X7JRK6-F1
#
_entry.id   AF-A0A7X7JRK6-F1
#
_cell.length_a   1.000
_cell.length_b   1.000
_cell.length_c   1.000
_cell.angle_alpha   90.00
_cell.angle_beta   90.00
_cell.angle_gamma   90.00
#
_symmetry.space_group_name_H-M   'P 1'
#
loop_
_entity.id
_entity.type
_entity.pdbx_description
1 polymer ?
#
loop_
_entity_poly.entity_id
_entity_poly.type
_entity_poly.pdbx_seq_one_letter_code
_entity_poly.pdbx_strand_id
1 'polypeptide(L)'
;MADIPRPEHPRPDAVRSEWLNLNGVWEFAETDDGGKTFLGDAAYPDRITVPFCRESELSGLGRKGFVTNVWYRRAFQRPRGWKSPRTRLHIGACDWRTDVWVNGRKAGTHVGGSAPFSFDITQLLKDGENTVIIHAFDDTRSHLQALGKQCDVLESHGCLYTRTTGIWQTVWLEGVGSSFIRDFHIQPDAEKGQAVLDVEVDGAWQGMKIRATATADGKQAAKATADALWRNGRLTLNLKPARLWSPSDAFLYSLKIELLDGAKVVDEVRSYFGLRSVSIQGAAILLNGRAVFQRLVLDQGFYPDGIWTAPSEDALKRDIELSMAAGFNGARLHQKVFEPRFLYWADKLGYLVWGEFTNWGLDYADQRVNLPVIDEWVEIVRRDRNHPSVIGWCPFNETPADAIPLQNTVVRMT
;
A
#
# COMPACT_ATOMS: atom_id res chain seq x y z
N MET A 1 -11.15 -26.33 -5.82
CA MET A 1 -11.28 -24.98 -5.25
C MET A 1 -11.00 -24.03 -6.39
N ALA A 2 -11.78 -22.96 -6.57
CA ALA A 2 -11.38 -21.91 -7.51
C ALA A 2 -10.05 -21.31 -7.04
N ASP A 3 -9.17 -20.96 -7.99
CA ASP A 3 -7.89 -20.33 -7.67
C ASP A 3 -8.10 -18.99 -6.95
N ILE A 4 -7.29 -18.71 -5.93
CA ILE A 4 -7.37 -17.45 -5.17
C ILE A 4 -6.84 -16.33 -6.09
N PRO A 5 -7.65 -15.30 -6.41
CA PRO A 5 -7.17 -14.19 -7.22
C PRO A 5 -6.14 -13.37 -6.45
N ARG A 6 -5.09 -12.92 -7.15
CA ARG A 6 -3.94 -12.22 -6.55
C ARG A 6 -3.39 -12.97 -5.33
N PRO A 7 -2.90 -14.22 -5.51
CA PRO A 7 -2.53 -15.11 -4.41
C PRO A 7 -1.24 -14.71 -3.69
N GLU A 8 -0.43 -13.83 -4.27
CA GLU A 8 0.84 -13.38 -3.73
C GLU A 8 0.72 -12.51 -2.46
N HIS A 9 1.82 -12.35 -1.72
CA HIS A 9 1.84 -11.45 -0.56
C HIS A 9 1.75 -9.99 -1.05
N PRO A 10 0.81 -9.16 -0.54
CA PRO A 10 0.59 -7.79 -1.04
C PRO A 10 1.76 -6.83 -0.78
N ARG A 11 2.56 -7.12 0.24
CA ARG A 11 3.72 -6.32 0.69
C ARG A 11 5.03 -7.08 0.54
N PRO A 12 5.59 -7.23 -0.68
CA PRO A 12 6.90 -7.88 -0.86
C PRO A 12 8.04 -7.10 -0.20
N ASP A 13 7.79 -5.85 0.15
CA ASP A 13 8.65 -4.93 0.89
C ASP A 13 8.52 -5.07 2.42
N ALA A 14 7.56 -5.83 2.94
CA ALA A 14 7.37 -6.06 4.37
C ALA A 14 6.63 -7.40 4.65
N VAL A 15 7.30 -8.52 4.37
CA VAL A 15 6.70 -9.87 4.44
C VAL A 15 6.82 -10.46 5.84
N ARG A 16 5.72 -11.04 6.33
CA ARG A 16 5.69 -11.96 7.48
C ARG A 16 5.36 -13.38 7.03
N SER A 17 5.82 -14.36 7.81
CA SER A 17 5.60 -15.78 7.51
C SER A 17 4.18 -16.25 7.85
N GLU A 18 3.60 -15.75 8.94
CA GLU A 18 2.22 -16.03 9.34
C GLU A 18 1.28 -15.01 8.71
N TRP A 19 0.73 -15.34 7.55
CA TRP A 19 -0.26 -14.52 6.86
C TRP A 19 -1.31 -15.40 6.17
N LEU A 20 -2.48 -14.81 5.89
CA LEU A 20 -3.59 -15.49 5.21
C LEU A 20 -4.27 -14.52 4.25
N ASN A 21 -4.27 -14.88 2.97
CA ASN A 21 -4.99 -14.15 1.94
C ASN A 21 -6.52 -14.35 2.08
N LEU A 22 -7.28 -13.27 2.11
CA LEU A 22 -8.75 -13.26 2.18
C LEU A 22 -9.40 -12.84 0.85
N ASN A 23 -8.68 -12.88 -0.27
CA ASN A 23 -9.26 -12.71 -1.61
C ASN A 23 -10.12 -13.91 -2.02
N GLY A 24 -10.93 -13.72 -3.05
CA GLY A 24 -11.93 -14.69 -3.55
C GLY A 24 -13.36 -14.18 -3.39
N VAL A 25 -14.33 -15.09 -3.39
CA VAL A 25 -15.75 -14.73 -3.35
C VAL A 25 -16.20 -14.33 -1.94
N TRP A 26 -16.85 -13.17 -1.82
CA TRP A 26 -17.48 -12.65 -0.62
C TRP A 26 -18.99 -12.49 -0.86
N GLU A 27 -19.78 -12.45 0.21
CA GLU A 27 -21.16 -11.99 0.12
C GLU A 27 -21.20 -10.48 -0.06
N PHE A 28 -22.09 -9.98 -0.92
CA PHE A 28 -22.12 -8.58 -1.33
C PHE A 28 -23.53 -7.99 -1.29
N ALA A 29 -23.60 -6.71 -0.92
CA ALA A 29 -24.80 -5.91 -1.00
C ALA A 29 -24.45 -4.45 -1.29
N GLU A 30 -25.34 -3.75 -1.96
CA GLU A 30 -25.18 -2.33 -2.29
C GLU A 30 -26.48 -1.58 -2.04
N THR A 31 -26.41 -0.30 -1.66
CA THR A 31 -27.58 0.51 -1.32
C THR A 31 -27.27 2.00 -1.38
N ASP A 32 -28.26 2.81 -1.77
CA ASP A 32 -28.21 4.27 -1.61
C ASP A 32 -28.92 4.77 -0.35
N ASP A 33 -29.67 3.89 0.33
CA ASP A 33 -30.20 4.19 1.67
C ASP A 33 -29.07 4.09 2.71
N GLY A 34 -28.51 5.23 3.09
CA GLY A 34 -27.46 5.32 4.12
C GLY A 34 -27.90 4.90 5.53
N GLY A 35 -29.21 4.76 5.78
CA GLY A 35 -29.72 4.20 7.03
C GLY A 35 -29.76 2.67 7.05
N LYS A 36 -29.70 2.02 5.87
CA LYS A 36 -29.74 0.56 5.75
C LYS A 36 -28.40 -0.05 6.13
N THR A 37 -28.44 -0.98 7.09
CA THR A 37 -27.27 -1.72 7.56
C THR A 37 -27.36 -3.20 7.19
N PHE A 38 -26.19 -3.83 6.96
CA PHE A 38 -26.07 -5.26 6.70
C PHE A 38 -25.33 -6.00 7.85
N LEU A 39 -25.35 -5.43 9.04
CA LEU A 39 -24.82 -6.08 10.25
C LEU A 39 -25.73 -7.22 10.72
N GLY A 40 -25.15 -8.15 11.50
CA GLY A 40 -25.86 -9.32 12.01
C GLY A 40 -26.26 -10.30 10.91
N ASP A 41 -27.49 -10.82 11.00
CA ASP A 41 -28.02 -11.85 10.10
C ASP A 41 -28.68 -11.27 8.83
N ALA A 42 -28.39 -10.01 8.50
CA ALA A 42 -28.91 -9.40 7.28
C ALA A 42 -28.55 -10.24 6.03
N ALA A 43 -29.50 -10.35 5.11
CA ALA A 43 -29.30 -11.08 3.86
C ALA A 43 -28.46 -10.24 2.88
N TYR A 44 -27.46 -10.89 2.29
CA TYR A 44 -26.65 -10.33 1.21
C TYR A 44 -27.14 -10.93 -0.10
N PRO A 45 -27.73 -10.12 -1.00
CA PRO A 45 -28.38 -10.64 -2.22
C PRO A 45 -27.37 -11.14 -3.26
N ASP A 46 -26.13 -10.69 -3.20
CA ASP A 46 -25.13 -10.90 -4.25
C ASP A 46 -23.85 -11.58 -3.73
N ARG A 47 -22.94 -11.83 -4.68
CA ARG A 47 -21.58 -12.32 -4.46
C ARG A 47 -20.61 -11.48 -5.29
N ILE A 48 -19.43 -11.19 -4.74
CA ILE A 48 -18.38 -10.43 -5.44
C ILE A 48 -17.02 -11.09 -5.23
N THR A 49 -16.15 -11.05 -6.24
CA THR A 49 -14.77 -11.54 -6.15
C THR A 49 -13.83 -10.42 -5.74
N VAL A 50 -13.38 -10.43 -4.49
CA VAL A 50 -12.35 -9.54 -3.94
C VAL A 50 -10.97 -10.01 -4.44
N PRO A 51 -10.07 -9.11 -4.87
CA PRO A 51 -10.07 -7.68 -4.60
C PRO A 51 -10.52 -6.81 -5.78
N PHE A 52 -11.40 -7.29 -6.65
CA PHE A 52 -11.88 -6.49 -7.77
C PHE A 52 -13.09 -5.65 -7.36
N CYS A 53 -13.09 -4.37 -7.75
CA CYS A 53 -14.21 -3.48 -7.50
C CYS A 53 -15.46 -3.90 -8.29
N ARG A 54 -16.64 -3.48 -7.83
CA ARG A 54 -17.93 -3.89 -8.44
C ARG A 54 -18.06 -3.53 -9.92
N GLU A 55 -17.38 -2.48 -10.36
CA GLU A 55 -17.36 -2.04 -11.76
C GLU A 55 -16.56 -2.99 -12.67
N SER A 56 -15.60 -3.73 -12.10
CA SER A 56 -14.74 -4.65 -12.82
C SER A 56 -15.49 -5.91 -13.25
N GLU A 57 -15.19 -6.41 -14.45
CA GLU A 57 -15.70 -7.70 -14.93
C GLU A 57 -15.14 -8.86 -14.10
N LEU A 58 -13.90 -8.74 -13.61
CA LEU A 58 -13.23 -9.75 -12.78
C LEU A 58 -13.88 -9.91 -11.39
N SER A 59 -14.66 -8.93 -10.95
CA SER A 59 -15.45 -9.04 -9.72
C SER A 59 -16.63 -10.01 -9.86
N GLY A 60 -17.03 -10.33 -11.09
CA GLY A 60 -18.24 -11.08 -11.42
C GLY A 60 -19.51 -10.21 -11.46
N LEU A 61 -19.42 -8.91 -11.20
CA LEU A 61 -20.56 -7.99 -11.21
C LEU A 61 -20.62 -7.10 -12.47
N GLY A 62 -19.52 -6.41 -12.81
CA GLY A 62 -19.47 -5.49 -13.96
C GLY A 62 -20.46 -4.32 -13.89
N ARG A 63 -20.88 -3.92 -12.68
CA ARG A 63 -21.92 -2.90 -12.47
C ARG A 63 -21.28 -1.52 -12.43
N LYS A 64 -21.58 -0.65 -13.41
CA LYS A 64 -20.97 0.68 -13.54
C LYS A 64 -21.82 1.85 -13.00
N GLY A 65 -23.06 1.57 -12.64
CA GLY A 65 -23.98 2.56 -12.06
C GLY A 65 -23.50 3.07 -10.70
N PHE A 66 -23.87 4.29 -10.34
CA PHE A 66 -23.52 4.87 -9.04
C PHE A 66 -24.20 4.13 -7.90
N VAL A 67 -23.46 3.97 -6.81
CA VAL A 67 -23.99 3.56 -5.51
C VAL A 67 -23.11 4.17 -4.43
N THR A 68 -23.71 4.58 -3.32
CA THR A 68 -22.97 5.25 -2.24
C THR A 68 -22.50 4.33 -1.13
N ASN A 69 -23.12 3.15 -0.98
CA ASN A 69 -22.77 2.22 0.09
C ASN A 69 -22.67 0.80 -0.45
N VAL A 70 -21.53 0.17 -0.20
CA VAL A 70 -21.28 -1.24 -0.51
C VAL A 70 -20.86 -1.98 0.74
N TRP A 71 -21.38 -3.20 0.89
CA TRP A 71 -21.17 -4.05 2.04
C TRP A 71 -20.65 -5.42 1.60
N TYR A 72 -19.65 -5.90 2.32
CA TYR A 72 -18.99 -7.17 2.09
C TYR A 72 -19.09 -8.01 3.36
N ARG A 73 -19.36 -9.31 3.24
CA ARG A 73 -19.28 -10.26 4.35
C ARG A 73 -18.51 -11.51 3.94
N ARG A 74 -17.61 -11.96 4.80
CA ARG A 74 -16.84 -13.19 4.60
C ARG A 74 -16.59 -13.93 5.90
N ALA A 75 -16.79 -15.24 5.85
CA ALA A 75 -16.30 -16.15 6.86
C ALA A 75 -14.81 -16.45 6.63
N PHE A 76 -14.04 -16.58 7.70
CA PHE A 76 -12.64 -16.96 7.67
C PHE A 76 -12.28 -17.75 8.94
N GLN A 77 -11.16 -18.46 8.88
CA GLN A 77 -10.61 -19.15 10.05
C GLN A 77 -9.17 -18.72 10.25
N ARG A 78 -8.85 -18.26 11.46
CA ARG A 78 -7.46 -18.04 11.85
C ARG A 78 -6.72 -19.38 11.77
N PRO A 79 -5.61 -19.50 11.01
CA PRO A 79 -4.92 -20.78 10.86
C PRO A 79 -4.46 -21.34 12.22
N ARG A 80 -4.81 -22.59 12.51
CA ARG A 80 -4.50 -23.25 13.80
C ARG A 80 -3.00 -23.37 14.09
N GLY A 81 -2.17 -23.33 13.03
CA GLY A 81 -0.72 -23.41 13.14
C GLY A 81 -0.04 -22.14 13.65
N TRP A 82 -0.72 -20.99 13.60
CA TRP A 82 -0.13 -19.70 13.96
C TRP A 82 0.26 -19.63 15.44
N LYS A 83 1.53 -19.33 15.69
CA LYS A 83 2.12 -19.14 17.01
C LYS A 83 2.01 -17.71 17.50
N SER A 84 1.74 -16.77 16.60
CA SER A 84 1.58 -15.35 16.93
C SER A 84 0.39 -15.12 17.85
N PRO A 85 0.57 -14.41 18.97
CA PRO A 85 -0.52 -14.13 19.92
C PRO A 85 -1.50 -13.07 19.42
N ARG A 86 -1.09 -12.21 18.48
CA ARG A 86 -1.93 -11.14 17.91
C ARG A 86 -2.23 -11.43 16.45
N THR A 87 -3.38 -10.95 15.99
CA THR A 87 -3.81 -11.05 14.59
C THR A 87 -4.28 -9.68 14.11
N ARG A 88 -3.70 -9.22 13.01
CA ARG A 88 -4.08 -7.98 12.34
C ARG A 88 -4.82 -8.29 11.06
N LEU A 89 -5.89 -7.54 10.79
CA LEU A 89 -6.58 -7.53 9.52
C LEU A 89 -6.09 -6.34 8.71
N HIS A 90 -5.67 -6.59 7.49
CA HIS A 90 -5.12 -5.61 6.56
C HIS A 90 -6.01 -5.50 5.33
N ILE A 91 -6.20 -4.27 4.85
CA ILE A 91 -6.89 -3.95 3.61
C ILE A 91 -5.93 -3.07 2.81
N GLY A 92 -5.60 -3.51 1.59
CA GLY A 92 -4.60 -2.82 0.76
C GLY A 92 -5.07 -1.45 0.31
N ALA A 93 -6.35 -1.34 -0.03
CA ALA A 93 -7.05 -0.12 -0.42
C ALA A 93 -8.56 -0.42 -0.54
N CYS A 94 -9.40 0.52 -0.11
CA CYS A 94 -10.86 0.41 -0.21
C CYS A 94 -11.48 1.81 -0.31
N ASP A 95 -12.11 2.13 -1.44
CA ASP A 95 -12.62 3.47 -1.74
C ASP A 95 -14.02 3.66 -1.12
N TRP A 96 -14.29 4.68 -0.28
CA TRP A 96 -13.37 5.68 0.27
C TRP A 96 -13.35 5.75 1.80
N ARG A 97 -14.53 5.74 2.45
CA ARG A 97 -14.62 5.64 3.92
C ARG A 97 -15.01 4.22 4.29
N THR A 98 -14.10 3.53 4.96
CA THR A 98 -14.24 2.10 5.24
C THR A 98 -14.44 1.83 6.73
N ASP A 99 -15.55 1.18 7.07
CA ASP A 99 -15.85 0.68 8.41
C ASP A 99 -15.72 -0.85 8.43
N VAL A 100 -15.11 -1.40 9.50
CA VAL A 100 -14.85 -2.84 9.61
C VAL A 100 -15.38 -3.39 10.92
N TRP A 101 -16.03 -4.55 10.85
CA TRP A 101 -16.48 -5.33 12.00
C TRP A 101 -15.97 -6.76 11.92
N VAL A 102 -15.63 -7.33 13.07
CA VAL A 102 -15.32 -8.75 13.21
C VAL A 102 -16.23 -9.33 14.28
N ASN A 103 -16.96 -10.41 13.94
CA ASN A 103 -17.94 -11.06 14.80
C ASN A 103 -18.93 -10.07 15.44
N GLY A 104 -19.44 -9.12 14.64
CA GLY A 104 -20.43 -8.11 15.07
C GLY A 104 -19.86 -6.94 15.88
N ARG A 105 -18.56 -6.93 16.20
CA ARG A 105 -17.90 -5.85 16.95
C ARG A 105 -17.06 -4.99 16.02
N LYS A 106 -17.17 -3.65 16.15
CA LYS A 106 -16.42 -2.71 15.32
C LYS A 106 -14.93 -2.81 15.61
N ALA A 107 -14.12 -3.01 14.56
CA ALA A 107 -12.67 -3.01 14.61
C ALA A 107 -12.09 -1.61 14.41
N GLY A 108 -12.69 -0.81 13.52
CA GLY A 108 -12.28 0.57 13.30
C GLY A 108 -12.90 1.18 12.04
N THR A 109 -12.42 2.38 11.72
CA THR A 109 -12.79 3.17 10.53
C THR A 109 -11.51 3.72 9.91
N HIS A 110 -11.45 3.78 8.58
CA HIS A 110 -10.41 4.46 7.82
C HIS A 110 -11.07 5.37 6.76
N VAL A 111 -10.41 6.49 6.44
CA VAL A 111 -10.82 7.42 5.38
C VAL A 111 -9.64 7.58 4.46
N GLY A 112 -9.84 7.26 3.18
CA GLY A 112 -8.78 7.21 2.18
C GLY A 112 -9.02 6.01 1.25
N GLY A 113 -8.91 6.22 -0.05
CA GLY A 113 -9.31 5.23 -1.05
C GLY A 113 -8.17 4.35 -1.54
N SER A 114 -6.94 4.79 -1.33
CA SER A 114 -5.73 4.28 -1.98
C SER A 114 -4.62 3.85 -1.00
N ALA A 115 -4.65 4.38 0.23
CA ALA A 115 -3.72 3.99 1.28
C ALA A 115 -4.12 2.67 1.95
N PRO A 116 -3.16 1.81 2.34
CA PRO A 116 -3.44 0.62 3.11
C PRO A 116 -3.65 0.97 4.58
N PHE A 117 -4.52 0.21 5.23
CA PHE A 117 -4.78 0.33 6.67
C PHE A 117 -4.98 -1.05 7.30
N SER A 118 -4.95 -1.08 8.63
CA SER A 118 -5.11 -2.34 9.36
C SER A 118 -5.59 -2.14 10.79
N PHE A 119 -6.29 -3.14 11.30
CA PHE A 119 -6.81 -3.17 12.65
C PHE A 119 -6.30 -4.39 13.41
N ASP A 120 -5.99 -4.24 14.70
CA ASP A 120 -5.80 -5.38 15.59
C ASP A 120 -7.16 -5.99 15.91
N ILE A 121 -7.40 -7.22 15.45
CA ILE A 121 -8.67 -7.92 15.63
C ILE A 121 -8.57 -9.02 16.68
N THR A 122 -7.44 -9.13 17.38
CA THR A 122 -7.14 -10.24 18.31
C THR A 122 -8.26 -10.45 19.33
N GLN A 123 -8.75 -9.36 19.94
CA GLN A 123 -9.79 -9.40 20.97
C GLN A 123 -11.21 -9.53 20.40
N LEU A 124 -11.36 -9.53 19.07
CA LEU A 124 -12.63 -9.69 18.35
C LEU A 124 -12.81 -11.12 17.82
N LEU A 125 -11.72 -11.90 17.76
CA LEU A 125 -11.74 -13.27 17.29
C LEU A 125 -12.40 -14.21 18.30
N LYS A 126 -13.01 -15.26 17.77
CA LYS A 126 -13.49 -16.44 18.51
C LYS A 126 -12.80 -17.70 17.97
N ASP A 127 -12.85 -18.77 18.75
CA ASP A 127 -12.37 -20.07 18.29
C ASP A 127 -13.19 -20.56 17.08
N GLY A 128 -12.50 -21.17 16.12
CA GLY A 128 -13.12 -21.70 14.91
C GLY A 128 -13.35 -20.65 13.83
N GLU A 129 -14.55 -20.66 13.25
CA GLU A 129 -14.94 -19.76 12.17
C GLU A 129 -15.22 -18.35 12.72
N ASN A 130 -14.80 -17.33 11.99
CA ASN A 130 -14.97 -15.92 12.29
C ASN A 130 -15.62 -15.22 11.09
N THR A 131 -16.34 -14.14 11.33
CA THR A 131 -16.96 -13.34 10.26
C THR A 131 -16.36 -11.95 10.26
N VAL A 132 -15.94 -11.48 9.08
CA VAL A 132 -15.62 -10.06 8.84
C VAL A 132 -16.74 -9.43 8.00
N ILE A 133 -17.14 -8.22 8.38
CA ILE A 133 -18.01 -7.35 7.59
C ILE A 133 -17.24 -6.07 7.30
N ILE A 134 -17.25 -5.63 6.04
CA ILE A 134 -16.64 -4.38 5.60
C ILE A 134 -17.73 -3.56 4.92
N HIS A 135 -17.86 -2.30 5.30
CA HIS A 135 -18.70 -1.31 4.63
C HIS A 135 -17.79 -0.25 4.04
N ALA A 136 -18.01 0.10 2.77
CA ALA A 136 -17.40 1.26 2.16
C ALA A 136 -18.49 2.25 1.76
N PHE A 137 -18.31 3.49 2.20
CA PHE A 137 -19.05 4.65 1.70
C PHE A 137 -18.19 5.39 0.68
N ASP A 138 -18.78 5.68 -0.48
CA ASP A 138 -18.10 6.29 -1.62
C ASP A 138 -19.12 7.16 -2.38
N ASP A 139 -18.92 8.47 -2.39
CA ASP A 139 -19.74 9.40 -3.17
C ASP A 139 -18.84 10.19 -4.11
N THR A 140 -18.59 9.61 -5.28
CA THR A 140 -17.74 10.19 -6.32
C THR A 140 -18.26 11.52 -6.90
N ARG A 141 -19.43 12.02 -6.46
CA ARG A 141 -20.01 13.30 -6.89
C ARG A 141 -20.09 14.33 -5.76
N SER A 142 -19.60 13.97 -4.58
CA SER A 142 -19.59 14.86 -3.42
C SER A 142 -18.58 16.01 -3.54
N HIS A 143 -17.54 15.83 -4.36
CA HIS A 143 -16.34 16.67 -4.41
C HIS A 143 -15.54 16.74 -3.09
N LEU A 144 -15.83 15.85 -2.15
CA LEU A 144 -15.16 15.78 -0.85
C LEU A 144 -14.09 14.68 -0.76
N GLN A 145 -13.99 13.85 -1.79
CA GLN A 145 -13.04 12.75 -1.88
C GLN A 145 -12.19 12.85 -3.15
N ALA A 146 -10.97 12.34 -3.06
CA ALA A 146 -10.01 12.31 -4.15
C ALA A 146 -10.39 11.19 -5.15
N LEU A 147 -10.55 11.54 -6.43
CA LEU A 147 -11.02 10.62 -7.48
C LEU A 147 -9.93 10.24 -8.47
N GLY A 148 -8.91 11.08 -8.64
CA GLY A 148 -7.94 10.91 -9.71
C GLY A 148 -8.63 11.01 -11.08
N LYS A 149 -8.37 10.03 -11.95
CA LYS A 149 -9.03 9.94 -13.28
C LYS A 149 -10.35 9.17 -13.26
N GLN A 150 -10.99 8.94 -12.12
CA GLN A 150 -12.33 8.34 -12.11
C GLN A 150 -13.38 9.32 -12.62
N CYS A 151 -14.37 8.85 -13.38
CA CYS A 151 -15.43 9.69 -13.91
C CYS A 151 -16.55 9.94 -12.89
N ASP A 152 -17.07 11.17 -12.87
CA ASP A 152 -18.20 11.65 -12.10
C ASP A 152 -19.56 11.45 -12.82
N VAL A 153 -19.52 11.07 -14.11
CA VAL A 153 -20.67 10.71 -14.96
C VAL A 153 -20.59 9.26 -15.43
N LEU A 154 -21.72 8.63 -15.75
CA LEU A 154 -21.81 7.17 -15.94
C LEU A 154 -20.72 6.60 -16.85
N GLU A 155 -20.57 7.16 -18.05
CA GLU A 155 -19.61 6.71 -19.06
C GLU A 155 -18.27 7.46 -19.00
N SER A 156 -17.21 6.77 -19.39
CA SER A 156 -15.88 7.38 -19.55
C SER A 156 -15.91 8.47 -20.61
N HIS A 157 -15.19 9.58 -20.37
CA HIS A 157 -15.13 10.70 -21.29
C HIS A 157 -13.82 11.47 -21.14
N GLY A 158 -13.31 12.01 -22.25
CA GLY A 158 -12.05 12.75 -22.25
C GLY A 158 -10.90 11.91 -21.68
N CYS A 159 -10.34 12.34 -20.55
CA CYS A 159 -9.29 11.62 -19.82
C CYS A 159 -9.77 11.00 -18.49
N LEU A 160 -11.09 10.91 -18.27
CA LEU A 160 -11.72 10.30 -17.10
C LEU A 160 -12.29 8.93 -17.47
N TYR A 161 -11.94 7.93 -16.68
CA TYR A 161 -12.22 6.50 -16.90
C TYR A 161 -13.21 5.96 -15.87
N THR A 162 -13.57 4.69 -16.00
CA THR A 162 -14.54 4.03 -15.11
C THR A 162 -14.14 4.15 -13.63
N ARG A 163 -15.12 4.42 -12.76
CA ARG A 163 -14.94 4.49 -11.31
C ARG A 163 -14.57 3.15 -10.66
N THR A 164 -14.15 3.21 -9.41
CA THR A 164 -13.77 2.09 -8.55
C THR A 164 -14.41 2.30 -7.20
N THR A 165 -15.39 1.48 -6.84
CA THR A 165 -16.08 1.58 -5.56
C THR A 165 -15.79 0.38 -4.66
N GLY A 166 -15.39 0.66 -3.41
CA GLY A 166 -15.08 -0.34 -2.40
C GLY A 166 -13.70 -0.97 -2.54
N ILE A 167 -13.59 -2.26 -2.21
CA ILE A 167 -12.29 -2.95 -2.10
C ILE A 167 -11.69 -3.15 -3.49
N TRP A 168 -10.48 -2.61 -3.72
CA TRP A 168 -9.76 -2.76 -4.98
C TRP A 168 -8.30 -3.26 -4.81
N GLN A 169 -7.88 -3.56 -3.59
CA GLN A 169 -6.63 -4.29 -3.32
C GLN A 169 -6.86 -5.40 -2.29
N THR A 170 -5.90 -6.33 -2.20
CA THR A 170 -5.99 -7.53 -1.39
C THR A 170 -6.40 -7.25 0.06
N VAL A 171 -7.23 -8.12 0.62
CA VAL A 171 -7.53 -8.20 2.05
C VAL A 171 -6.78 -9.40 2.62
N TRP A 172 -6.08 -9.25 3.74
CA TRP A 172 -5.33 -10.35 4.34
C TRP A 172 -5.23 -10.24 5.86
N LEU A 173 -4.85 -11.35 6.50
CA LEU A 173 -4.49 -11.38 7.91
C LEU A 173 -2.98 -11.53 8.07
N GLU A 174 -2.42 -10.95 9.13
CA GLU A 174 -1.05 -11.21 9.60
C GLU A 174 -1.06 -11.64 11.07
N GLY A 175 -0.28 -12.66 11.39
CA GLY A 175 0.11 -13.01 12.75
C GLY A 175 1.29 -12.16 13.19
N VAL A 176 1.18 -11.51 14.35
CA VAL A 176 2.27 -10.72 14.94
C VAL A 176 2.51 -11.05 16.41
N GLY A 177 3.76 -10.82 16.87
CA GLY A 177 4.15 -10.96 18.27
C GLY A 177 3.34 -10.05 19.21
N SER A 178 3.37 -10.32 20.52
CA SER A 178 2.77 -9.43 21.53
C SER A 178 3.32 -8.01 21.43
N SER A 179 4.63 -7.93 21.16
CA SER A 179 5.28 -6.76 20.61
C SER A 179 5.79 -7.10 19.21
N PHE A 180 5.72 -6.14 18.29
CA PHE A 180 6.02 -6.38 16.88
C PHE A 180 6.55 -5.12 16.19
N ILE A 181 7.21 -5.31 15.05
CA ILE A 181 7.72 -4.22 14.20
C ILE A 181 6.53 -3.58 13.49
N ARG A 182 6.16 -2.38 13.90
CA ARG A 182 5.00 -1.67 13.38
C ARG A 182 5.28 -1.05 12.01
N ASP A 183 6.43 -0.42 11.89
CA ASP A 183 6.88 0.29 10.69
C ASP A 183 8.41 0.38 10.68
N PHE A 184 9.01 0.64 9.51
CA PHE A 184 10.43 0.95 9.40
C PHE A 184 10.72 1.82 8.17
N HIS A 185 11.78 2.61 8.27
CA HIS A 185 12.29 3.45 7.19
C HIS A 185 13.76 3.14 6.96
N ILE A 186 14.14 2.99 5.69
CA ILE A 186 15.51 2.71 5.26
C ILE A 186 16.03 3.94 4.52
N GLN A 187 16.95 4.66 5.14
CA GLN A 187 17.64 5.80 4.55
C GLN A 187 18.96 5.33 3.91
N PRO A 188 19.05 5.28 2.57
CA PRO A 188 20.30 4.94 1.89
C PRO A 188 21.31 6.11 1.97
N ASP A 189 22.55 5.81 2.35
CA ASP A 189 23.69 6.73 2.28
C ASP A 189 24.72 6.11 1.33
N ALA A 190 24.49 6.35 0.03
CA ALA A 190 25.28 5.78 -1.05
C ALA A 190 26.75 6.23 -1.00
N GLU A 191 27.03 7.46 -0.57
CA GLU A 191 28.37 8.01 -0.47
C GLU A 191 29.20 7.31 0.61
N LYS A 192 28.60 7.06 1.78
CA LYS A 192 29.28 6.34 2.87
C LYS A 192 29.20 4.83 2.74
N GLY A 193 28.40 4.30 1.80
CA GLY A 193 28.22 2.87 1.62
C GLY A 193 27.49 2.22 2.81
N GLN A 194 26.42 2.86 3.28
CA GLN A 194 25.65 2.38 4.44
C GLN A 194 24.14 2.60 4.26
N ALA A 195 23.33 1.89 5.03
CA ALA A 195 21.90 2.15 5.16
C ALA A 195 21.55 2.39 6.64
N VAL A 196 20.82 3.47 6.92
CA VAL A 196 20.33 3.77 8.26
C VAL A 196 18.87 3.35 8.35
N LEU A 197 18.54 2.53 9.34
CA LEU A 197 17.20 2.01 9.58
C LEU A 197 16.63 2.68 10.82
N ASP A 198 15.47 3.31 10.68
CA ASP A 198 14.63 3.71 11.80
C ASP A 198 13.46 2.72 11.90
N VAL A 199 13.31 2.06 13.03
CA VAL A 199 12.33 0.98 13.25
C VAL A 199 11.41 1.34 14.40
N GLU A 200 10.10 1.22 14.18
CA GLU A 200 9.06 1.47 15.17
C GLU A 200 8.47 0.16 15.69
N VAL A 201 8.25 0.07 17.00
CA VAL A 201 7.72 -1.12 17.68
C VAL A 201 6.36 -0.80 18.30
N ASP A 202 5.39 -1.69 18.12
CA ASP A 202 4.13 -1.66 18.89
C ASP A 202 4.20 -2.71 20.02
N GLY A 203 3.58 -2.41 21.17
CA GLY A 203 3.59 -3.28 22.36
C GLY A 203 4.59 -2.84 23.45
N ALA A 204 4.97 -3.80 24.30
CA ALA A 204 6.01 -3.63 25.31
C ALA A 204 7.38 -3.56 24.63
N TRP A 205 8.30 -2.73 25.13
CA TRP A 205 9.59 -2.49 24.45
C TRP A 205 10.79 -2.57 25.40
N GLN A 206 10.56 -2.50 26.70
CA GLN A 206 11.63 -2.49 27.71
C GLN A 206 12.45 -3.77 27.62
N GLY A 207 13.77 -3.63 27.47
CA GLY A 207 14.69 -4.75 27.31
C GLY A 207 14.69 -5.40 25.92
N MET A 208 13.83 -4.96 24.99
CA MET A 208 13.81 -5.49 23.64
C MET A 208 14.93 -4.91 22.79
N LYS A 209 15.41 -5.73 21.85
CA LYS A 209 16.41 -5.34 20.85
C LYS A 209 15.88 -5.54 19.45
N ILE A 210 16.28 -4.66 18.54
CA ILE A 210 16.02 -4.78 17.12
C ILE A 210 17.33 -5.24 16.46
N ARG A 211 17.25 -6.24 15.60
CA ARG A 211 18.38 -6.76 14.84
C ARG A 211 18.07 -6.73 13.35
N ALA A 212 18.92 -6.07 12.59
CA ALA A 212 18.82 -6.01 11.14
C ALA A 212 19.98 -6.75 10.49
N THR A 213 19.69 -7.58 9.50
CA THR A 213 20.70 -8.32 8.72
C THR A 213 20.46 -8.08 7.23
N ALA A 214 21.42 -7.48 6.55
CA ALA A 214 21.42 -7.33 5.10
C ALA A 214 22.24 -8.44 4.44
N THR A 215 21.73 -8.96 3.32
CA THR A 215 22.35 -10.01 2.52
C THR A 215 22.50 -9.55 1.07
N ALA A 216 23.68 -9.76 0.50
CA ALA A 216 24.04 -9.52 -0.90
C ALA A 216 24.48 -10.86 -1.52
N ASP A 217 23.90 -11.24 -2.66
CA ASP A 217 24.27 -12.45 -3.40
C ASP A 217 24.34 -13.72 -2.51
N GLY A 218 23.36 -13.85 -1.61
CA GLY A 218 23.25 -14.99 -0.67
C GLY A 218 24.22 -14.96 0.51
N LYS A 219 25.06 -13.93 0.65
CA LYS A 219 26.02 -13.77 1.77
C LYS A 219 25.65 -12.57 2.63
N GLN A 220 25.88 -12.68 3.94
CA GLN A 220 25.64 -11.58 4.87
C GLN A 220 26.57 -10.40 4.51
N ALA A 221 25.98 -9.27 4.12
CA ALA A 221 26.69 -8.05 3.78
C ALA A 221 26.89 -7.14 5.00
N ALA A 222 25.86 -7.05 5.87
CA ALA A 222 25.92 -6.25 7.08
C ALA A 222 24.97 -6.80 8.14
N LYS A 223 25.27 -6.48 9.41
CA LYS A 223 24.41 -6.79 10.55
C LYS A 223 24.56 -5.71 11.60
N ALA A 224 23.45 -5.30 12.19
CA ALA A 224 23.41 -4.34 13.28
C ALA A 224 22.38 -4.76 14.33
N THR A 225 22.55 -4.28 15.55
CA THR A 225 21.59 -4.46 16.64
C THR A 225 21.53 -3.19 17.47
N ALA A 226 20.33 -2.77 17.85
CA ALA A 226 20.08 -1.63 18.72
C ALA A 226 18.97 -1.96 19.72
N ASP A 227 18.92 -1.24 20.83
CA ASP A 227 17.81 -1.36 21.78
C ASP A 227 16.57 -0.64 21.22
N ALA A 228 15.37 -1.16 21.51
CA ALA A 228 14.09 -0.56 21.11
C ALA A 228 13.66 0.56 22.09
N LEU A 229 14.52 1.55 22.29
CA LEU A 229 14.32 2.64 23.24
C LEU A 229 13.05 3.44 22.93
N TRP A 230 12.13 3.51 23.89
CA TRP A 230 10.85 4.20 23.72
C TRP A 230 10.11 3.79 22.44
N ARG A 231 10.04 2.47 22.18
CA ARG A 231 9.40 1.89 20.99
C ARG A 231 10.05 2.26 19.65
N ASN A 232 11.26 2.79 19.66
CA ASN A 232 12.00 3.15 18.46
C ASN A 232 13.41 2.55 18.51
N GLY A 233 13.98 2.22 17.36
CA GLY A 233 15.36 1.79 17.25
C GLY A 233 16.01 2.33 15.99
N ARG A 234 17.24 2.82 16.12
CA ARG A 234 18.04 3.30 14.99
C ARG A 234 19.27 2.42 14.80
N LEU A 235 19.46 1.91 13.59
CA LEU A 235 20.53 0.97 13.25
C LEU A 235 21.27 1.46 12.00
N THR A 236 22.59 1.26 11.97
CA THR A 236 23.39 1.53 10.76
C THR A 236 23.97 0.24 10.23
N LEU A 237 23.60 -0.12 9.00
CA LEU A 237 24.18 -1.24 8.26
C LEU A 237 25.32 -0.72 7.39
N ASN A 238 26.56 -1.07 7.74
CA ASN A 238 27.75 -0.75 6.95
C ASN A 238 27.94 -1.78 5.84
N LEU A 239 27.80 -1.36 4.57
CA LEU A 239 27.70 -2.26 3.41
C LEU A 239 28.97 -2.24 2.55
N LYS A 240 30.15 -1.97 3.12
CA LYS A 240 31.39 -1.84 2.33
C LYS A 240 32.00 -3.23 1.98
N PRO A 241 32.35 -3.51 0.70
CA PRO A 241 32.15 -2.66 -0.48
C PRO A 241 30.70 -2.63 -0.95
N ALA A 242 30.18 -1.42 -1.21
CA ALA A 242 28.76 -1.23 -1.51
C ALA A 242 28.48 -1.30 -3.01
N ARG A 243 27.46 -2.06 -3.39
CA ARG A 243 26.85 -2.04 -4.73
C ARG A 243 25.61 -1.15 -4.71
N LEU A 244 25.56 -0.20 -5.65
CA LEU A 244 24.48 0.78 -5.76
C LEU A 244 23.35 0.26 -6.63
N TRP A 245 22.13 0.72 -6.36
CA TRP A 245 20.98 0.53 -7.24
C TRP A 245 20.96 1.63 -8.32
N SER A 246 20.67 1.25 -9.56
CA SER A 246 20.42 2.15 -10.69
C SER A 246 19.58 1.46 -11.77
N PRO A 247 19.01 2.19 -12.75
CA PRO A 247 18.30 1.57 -13.87
C PRO A 247 19.12 0.53 -14.66
N SER A 248 20.43 0.72 -14.77
CA SER A 248 21.33 -0.21 -15.46
C SER A 248 21.83 -1.37 -14.58
N ASP A 249 21.71 -1.24 -13.26
CA ASP A 249 22.11 -2.26 -12.28
C ASP A 249 21.13 -2.20 -11.09
N ALA A 250 19.99 -2.88 -11.22
CA ALA A 250 18.89 -2.87 -10.27
C ALA A 250 19.19 -3.72 -9.02
N PHE A 251 20.35 -3.51 -8.41
CA PHE A 251 20.81 -4.32 -7.29
C PHE A 251 20.03 -4.04 -6.01
N LEU A 252 19.53 -5.10 -5.38
CA LEU A 252 18.76 -5.03 -4.13
C LEU A 252 19.40 -5.94 -3.07
N TYR A 253 19.64 -5.39 -1.89
CA TYR A 253 19.99 -6.16 -0.70
C TYR A 253 18.72 -6.79 -0.15
N SER A 254 18.78 -8.07 0.22
CA SER A 254 17.73 -8.67 1.05
C SER A 254 17.91 -8.20 2.49
N LEU A 255 16.81 -7.88 3.18
CA LEU A 255 16.82 -7.39 4.55
C LEU A 255 15.95 -8.28 5.43
N LYS A 256 16.49 -8.62 6.60
CA LYS A 256 15.73 -9.26 7.67
C LYS A 256 15.80 -8.41 8.92
N ILE A 257 14.64 -8.01 9.45
CA ILE A 257 14.49 -7.23 10.69
C ILE A 257 13.83 -8.13 11.72
N GLU A 258 14.46 -8.30 12.87
CA GLU A 258 14.00 -9.16 13.95
C GLU A 258 13.84 -8.31 15.22
N LEU A 259 12.70 -8.45 15.90
CA LEU A 259 12.51 -7.96 17.26
C LEU A 259 12.83 -9.09 18.24
N LEU A 260 13.65 -8.79 19.25
CA LEU A 260 14.22 -9.75 20.18
C LEU A 260 13.81 -9.43 21.62
N ASP A 261 13.39 -10.46 22.36
CA ASP A 261 13.27 -10.46 23.81
C ASP A 261 14.34 -11.41 24.38
N GLY A 262 15.43 -10.83 24.91
CA GLY A 262 16.65 -11.57 25.21
C GLY A 262 17.21 -12.24 23.96
N ALA A 263 17.22 -13.58 23.94
CA ALA A 263 17.68 -14.38 22.80
C ALA A 263 16.54 -14.82 21.85
N LYS A 264 15.28 -14.62 22.24
CA LYS A 264 14.11 -15.09 21.50
C LYS A 264 13.69 -14.06 20.45
N VAL A 265 13.49 -14.49 19.21
CA VAL A 265 12.83 -13.66 18.18
C VAL A 265 11.33 -13.67 18.44
N VAL A 266 10.74 -12.49 18.63
CA VAL A 266 9.30 -12.32 18.90
C VAL A 266 8.51 -11.79 17.70
N ASP A 267 9.18 -11.15 16.74
CA ASP A 267 8.65 -10.78 15.42
C ASP A 267 9.78 -10.76 14.39
N GLU A 268 9.47 -11.09 13.13
CA GLU A 268 10.39 -11.07 12.00
C GLU A 268 9.69 -10.47 10.79
N VAL A 269 10.30 -9.45 10.20
CA VAL A 269 9.89 -8.85 8.92
C VAL A 269 10.99 -9.04 7.90
N ARG A 270 10.64 -9.56 6.72
CA ARG A 270 11.53 -9.66 5.57
C ARG A 270 11.22 -8.55 4.59
N SER A 271 12.26 -7.93 4.07
CA SER A 271 12.19 -6.79 3.17
C SER A 271 13.38 -6.81 2.22
N TYR A 272 13.57 -5.74 1.48
CA TYR A 272 14.72 -5.49 0.65
C TYR A 272 14.95 -3.97 0.53
N PHE A 273 16.12 -3.56 0.06
CA PHE A 273 16.39 -2.16 -0.26
C PHE A 273 17.46 -2.02 -1.34
N GLY A 274 17.40 -0.91 -2.07
CA GLY A 274 18.46 -0.48 -2.98
C GLY A 274 19.26 0.67 -2.38
N LEU A 275 20.58 0.64 -2.52
CA LEU A 275 21.44 1.73 -2.07
C LEU A 275 21.59 2.75 -3.21
N ARG A 276 20.95 3.91 -3.11
CA ARG A 276 21.01 4.97 -4.13
C ARG A 276 20.83 6.36 -3.55
N SER A 277 21.40 7.37 -4.18
CA SER A 277 21.14 8.79 -3.87
C SER A 277 20.42 9.48 -5.02
N VAL A 278 19.48 10.38 -4.68
CA VAL A 278 18.81 11.26 -5.63
C VAL A 278 19.07 12.70 -5.19
N SER A 279 19.51 13.55 -6.11
CA SER A 279 19.74 14.97 -5.82
C SER A 279 19.41 15.84 -7.03
N ILE A 280 19.28 17.15 -6.80
CA ILE A 280 19.08 18.15 -7.83
C ILE A 280 20.29 19.07 -7.83
N GLN A 281 20.89 19.27 -9.01
CA GLN A 281 21.98 20.22 -9.21
C GLN A 281 21.67 21.10 -10.43
N GLY A 282 21.35 22.38 -10.17
CA GLY A 282 20.84 23.27 -11.21
C GLY A 282 19.53 22.72 -11.79
N ALA A 283 19.50 22.51 -13.10
CA ALA A 283 18.35 21.93 -13.82
C ALA A 283 18.42 20.40 -13.96
N ALA A 284 19.46 19.75 -13.44
CA ALA A 284 19.64 18.30 -13.58
C ALA A 284 19.16 17.54 -12.34
N ILE A 285 18.49 16.42 -12.56
CA ILE A 285 18.24 15.40 -11.54
C ILE A 285 19.35 14.36 -11.65
N LEU A 286 19.99 14.07 -10.52
CA LEU A 286 21.14 13.19 -10.41
C LEU A 286 20.73 11.94 -9.66
N LEU A 287 21.13 10.79 -10.21
CA LEU A 287 21.08 9.49 -9.53
C LEU A 287 22.52 9.02 -9.29
N ASN A 288 22.89 8.77 -8.04
CA ASN A 288 24.24 8.40 -7.65
C ASN A 288 25.30 9.40 -8.16
N GLY A 289 24.98 10.70 -8.10
CA GLY A 289 25.86 11.78 -8.56
C GLY A 289 25.96 11.95 -10.08
N ARG A 290 25.20 11.17 -10.87
CA ARG A 290 25.21 11.25 -12.34
C ARG A 290 23.86 11.76 -12.85
N ALA A 291 23.89 12.72 -13.76
CA ALA A 291 22.67 13.23 -14.39
C ALA A 291 21.90 12.08 -15.07
N VAL A 292 20.60 11.99 -14.82
CA VAL A 292 19.71 11.03 -15.47
C VAL A 292 18.62 11.78 -16.23
N PHE A 293 18.53 11.52 -17.54
CA PHE A 293 17.42 12.03 -18.33
C PHE A 293 16.22 11.09 -18.15
N GLN A 294 15.14 11.64 -17.60
CA GLN A 294 13.93 10.87 -17.28
C GLN A 294 13.00 10.85 -18.49
N ARG A 295 13.04 9.75 -19.24
CA ARG A 295 12.10 9.45 -20.33
C ARG A 295 10.92 8.74 -19.70
N LEU A 296 10.02 9.50 -19.11
CA LEU A 296 8.88 8.96 -18.38
C LEU A 296 7.63 8.90 -19.26
N VAL A 297 6.82 7.87 -19.04
CA VAL A 297 5.44 7.79 -19.53
C VAL A 297 4.47 8.20 -18.41
N LEU A 298 3.27 8.69 -18.77
CA LEU A 298 2.15 8.77 -17.83
C LEU A 298 1.47 7.40 -17.78
N ASP A 299 1.63 6.70 -16.67
CA ASP A 299 0.98 5.41 -16.46
C ASP A 299 -0.29 5.62 -15.64
N GLN A 300 -1.45 5.34 -16.24
CA GLN A 300 -2.74 5.53 -15.59
C GLN A 300 -3.12 4.34 -14.69
N GLY A 301 -2.52 3.17 -14.91
CA GLY A 301 -2.84 1.94 -14.17
C GLY A 301 -4.31 1.50 -14.32
N PHE A 302 -4.91 1.67 -15.49
CA PHE A 302 -6.26 1.19 -15.81
C PHE A 302 -6.21 -0.09 -16.64
N TYR A 303 -6.71 -1.17 -16.07
CA TYR A 303 -6.82 -2.48 -16.70
C TYR A 303 -8.21 -2.63 -17.36
N PRO A 304 -8.31 -3.17 -18.59
CA PRO A 304 -9.58 -3.31 -19.30
C PRO A 304 -10.66 -4.06 -18.51
N ASP A 305 -10.25 -5.09 -17.77
CA ASP A 305 -11.09 -6.02 -17.03
C ASP A 305 -11.12 -5.70 -15.53
N GLY A 306 -9.99 -5.30 -14.96
CA GLY A 306 -9.79 -5.04 -13.53
C GLY A 306 -9.90 -3.59 -13.07
N ILE A 307 -10.03 -2.64 -14.01
CA ILE A 307 -10.08 -1.19 -13.75
C ILE A 307 -8.84 -0.75 -12.96
N TRP A 308 -8.91 -0.52 -11.65
CA TRP A 308 -7.73 -0.18 -10.85
C TRP A 308 -6.91 -1.38 -10.38
N THR A 309 -7.45 -2.59 -10.47
CA THR A 309 -6.79 -3.79 -9.98
C THR A 309 -6.16 -4.53 -11.15
N ALA A 310 -4.86 -4.79 -11.14
CA ALA A 310 -4.27 -5.62 -12.19
C ALA A 310 -4.82 -7.05 -12.09
N PRO A 311 -5.09 -7.75 -13.21
CA PRO A 311 -5.62 -9.12 -13.18
C PRO A 311 -4.63 -10.12 -12.56
N SER A 312 -3.32 -9.84 -12.62
CA SER A 312 -2.27 -10.72 -12.11
C SER A 312 -0.99 -9.96 -11.76
N GLU A 313 -0.09 -10.64 -11.04
CA GLU A 313 1.30 -10.18 -10.86
C GLU A 313 2.00 -9.92 -12.19
N ASP A 314 1.85 -10.82 -13.15
CA ASP A 314 2.51 -10.74 -14.45
C ASP A 314 2.01 -9.52 -15.24
N ALA A 315 0.74 -9.13 -15.09
CA ALA A 315 0.22 -7.91 -15.73
C ALA A 315 0.95 -6.65 -15.23
N LEU A 316 1.16 -6.51 -13.91
CA LEU A 316 1.93 -5.39 -13.34
C LEU A 316 3.35 -5.34 -13.90
N LYS A 317 4.01 -6.49 -13.94
CA LYS A 317 5.37 -6.61 -14.47
C LYS A 317 5.40 -6.28 -15.97
N ARG A 318 4.39 -6.75 -16.71
CA ARG A 318 4.29 -6.60 -18.16
C ARG A 318 4.15 -5.13 -18.57
N ASP A 319 3.42 -4.31 -17.81
CA ASP A 319 3.29 -2.88 -18.07
C ASP A 319 4.67 -2.18 -18.05
N ILE A 320 5.51 -2.51 -17.05
CA ILE A 320 6.88 -1.99 -16.95
C ILE A 320 7.73 -2.47 -18.13
N GLU A 321 7.67 -3.76 -18.46
CA GLU A 321 8.43 -4.34 -19.58
C GLU A 321 8.02 -3.71 -20.93
N LEU A 322 6.73 -3.45 -21.14
CA LEU A 322 6.21 -2.76 -22.33
C LEU A 322 6.74 -1.32 -22.43
N SER A 323 6.70 -0.58 -21.32
CA SER A 323 7.20 0.79 -21.27
C SER A 323 8.71 0.84 -21.57
N MET A 324 9.49 -0.06 -20.96
CA MET A 324 10.93 -0.17 -21.23
C MET A 324 11.22 -0.57 -22.68
N ALA A 325 10.44 -1.50 -23.25
CA ALA A 325 10.56 -1.90 -24.66
C ALA A 325 10.24 -0.74 -25.62
N ALA A 326 9.34 0.16 -25.25
CA ALA A 326 9.06 1.39 -25.99
C ALA A 326 10.14 2.49 -25.85
N GLY A 327 11.15 2.27 -24.99
CA GLY A 327 12.30 3.16 -24.81
C GLY A 327 12.19 4.12 -23.63
N PHE A 328 11.13 4.04 -22.82
CA PHE A 328 11.03 4.76 -21.56
C PHE A 328 11.92 4.13 -20.49
N ASN A 329 12.35 4.92 -19.51
CA ASN A 329 13.13 4.43 -18.37
C ASN A 329 12.40 4.64 -17.03
N GLY A 330 11.13 5.01 -17.09
CA GLY A 330 10.30 5.21 -15.92
C GLY A 330 8.89 5.66 -16.24
N ALA A 331 8.10 5.87 -15.20
CA ALA A 331 6.76 6.44 -15.27
C ALA A 331 6.51 7.46 -14.18
N ARG A 332 5.61 8.41 -14.48
CA ARG A 332 4.81 9.08 -13.46
C ARG A 332 3.52 8.29 -13.31
N LEU A 333 3.28 7.76 -12.12
CA LEU A 333 2.13 6.91 -11.81
C LEU A 333 0.92 7.80 -11.61
N HIS A 334 0.25 8.11 -12.72
CA HIS A 334 -0.53 9.32 -12.86
C HIS A 334 -1.92 9.17 -12.24
N GLN A 335 -2.29 10.12 -11.37
CA GLN A 335 -3.61 10.26 -10.76
C GLN A 335 -4.18 8.94 -10.21
N LYS A 336 -3.28 8.11 -9.68
CA LYS A 336 -3.55 6.82 -9.03
C LYS A 336 -2.36 6.45 -8.17
N VAL A 337 -2.62 5.96 -6.97
CA VAL A 337 -1.59 5.38 -6.11
C VAL A 337 -1.50 3.90 -6.43
N PHE A 338 -0.39 3.44 -7.00
CA PHE A 338 -0.27 2.04 -7.42
C PHE A 338 -0.07 1.12 -6.21
N GLU A 339 -0.37 -0.17 -6.37
CA GLU A 339 -0.10 -1.17 -5.34
C GLU A 339 1.40 -1.41 -5.15
N PRO A 340 1.88 -1.71 -3.92
CA PRO A 340 3.31 -1.94 -3.62
C PRO A 340 3.98 -3.01 -4.50
N ARG A 341 3.18 -3.96 -4.97
CA ARG A 341 3.52 -4.99 -5.95
C ARG A 341 4.07 -4.42 -7.27
N PHE A 342 3.56 -3.29 -7.76
CA PHE A 342 4.08 -2.61 -8.95
C PHE A 342 5.46 -1.99 -8.66
N LEU A 343 5.58 -1.29 -7.53
CA LEU A 343 6.82 -0.66 -7.10
C LEU A 343 7.93 -1.69 -6.87
N TYR A 344 7.57 -2.89 -6.36
CA TYR A 344 8.49 -4.03 -6.29
C TYR A 344 9.09 -4.41 -7.64
N TRP A 345 8.25 -4.51 -8.68
CA TRP A 345 8.75 -4.81 -10.02
C TRP A 345 9.55 -3.64 -10.60
N ALA A 346 9.19 -2.39 -10.30
CA ALA A 346 9.98 -1.23 -10.69
C ALA A 346 11.38 -1.27 -10.05
N ASP A 347 11.47 -1.62 -8.77
CA ASP A 347 12.75 -1.78 -8.08
C ASP A 347 13.60 -2.91 -8.69
N LYS A 348 12.97 -4.03 -9.02
CA LYS A 348 13.63 -5.23 -9.56
C LYS A 348 14.12 -5.06 -10.99
N LEU A 349 13.36 -4.31 -11.80
CA LEU A 349 13.65 -4.10 -13.23
C LEU A 349 14.49 -2.85 -13.49
N GLY A 350 14.72 -1.99 -12.48
CA GLY A 350 15.49 -0.76 -12.66
C GLY A 350 14.68 0.34 -13.35
N TYR A 351 13.41 0.50 -12.97
CA TYR A 351 12.48 1.45 -13.57
C TYR A 351 12.29 2.66 -12.64
N LEU A 352 12.38 3.88 -13.17
CA LEU A 352 12.22 5.10 -12.37
C LEU A 352 10.75 5.44 -12.16
N VAL A 353 10.38 5.84 -10.94
CA VAL A 353 8.98 6.11 -10.59
C VAL A 353 8.84 7.48 -9.93
N TRP A 354 7.80 8.20 -10.33
CA TRP A 354 7.21 9.26 -9.53
C TRP A 354 5.89 8.77 -8.93
N GLY A 355 5.83 8.70 -7.60
CA GLY A 355 4.59 8.40 -6.89
C GLY A 355 3.67 9.62 -6.92
N GLU A 356 2.39 9.43 -7.24
CA GLU A 356 1.40 10.49 -7.35
C GLU A 356 0.17 10.22 -6.48
N PHE A 357 -0.54 11.29 -6.10
CA PHE A 357 -1.82 11.21 -5.40
C PHE A 357 -3.00 11.45 -6.36
N THR A 358 -4.19 10.97 -5.99
CA THR A 358 -5.44 11.03 -6.77
C THR A 358 -6.19 12.37 -6.62
N ASN A 359 -5.48 13.50 -6.52
CA ASN A 359 -6.04 14.79 -6.04
C ASN A 359 -7.16 15.43 -6.91
N TRP A 360 -7.47 14.88 -8.08
CA TRP A 360 -8.59 15.36 -8.90
C TRP A 360 -9.95 15.05 -8.27
N GLY A 361 -10.96 15.85 -8.61
CA GLY A 361 -12.34 15.73 -8.10
C GLY A 361 -12.64 16.53 -6.84
N LEU A 362 -11.61 17.05 -6.16
CA LEU A 362 -11.73 17.80 -4.90
C LEU A 362 -12.21 19.25 -5.09
N ASP A 363 -13.13 19.69 -4.22
CA ASP A 363 -13.42 21.09 -3.98
C ASP A 363 -12.47 21.66 -2.92
N TYR A 364 -11.42 22.37 -3.36
CA TYR A 364 -10.41 22.95 -2.47
C TYR A 364 -10.92 24.14 -1.64
N ALA A 365 -12.09 24.70 -1.94
CA ALA A 365 -12.71 25.72 -1.12
C ALA A 365 -13.34 25.12 0.16
N ASP A 366 -13.65 23.82 0.16
CA ASP A 366 -14.23 23.13 1.29
C ASP A 366 -13.16 22.54 2.21
N GLN A 367 -13.03 23.07 3.41
CA GLN A 367 -12.01 22.63 4.37
C GLN A 367 -12.13 21.17 4.81
N ARG A 368 -13.28 20.52 4.57
CA ARG A 368 -13.49 19.09 4.88
C ARG A 368 -12.57 18.19 4.07
N VAL A 369 -12.05 18.63 2.92
CA VAL A 369 -11.12 17.84 2.09
C VAL A 369 -9.71 17.76 2.69
N ASN A 370 -9.33 18.72 3.54
CA ASN A 370 -7.93 18.91 3.93
C ASN A 370 -7.36 17.72 4.72
N LEU A 371 -8.02 17.32 5.82
CA LEU A 371 -7.51 16.26 6.68
C LEU A 371 -7.44 14.91 5.97
N PRO A 372 -8.49 14.44 5.25
CA PRO A 372 -8.40 13.19 4.51
C PRO A 372 -7.25 13.16 3.50
N VAL A 373 -7.03 14.25 2.76
CA VAL A 373 -5.93 14.35 1.79
C VAL A 373 -4.57 14.30 2.48
N ILE A 374 -4.39 15.04 3.57
CA ILE A 374 -3.12 15.06 4.33
C ILE A 374 -2.83 13.69 4.92
N ASP A 375 -3.80 13.08 5.61
CA ASP A 375 -3.62 11.80 6.28
C ASP A 375 -3.32 10.69 5.28
N GLU A 376 -4.11 10.59 4.20
CA GLU A 376 -3.91 9.58 3.17
C GLU A 376 -2.57 9.75 2.46
N TRP A 377 -2.16 10.98 2.13
CA TRP A 377 -0.85 11.25 1.54
C TRP A 377 0.31 10.84 2.45
N VAL A 378 0.22 11.14 3.75
CA VAL A 378 1.23 10.71 4.73
C VAL A 378 1.31 9.19 4.79
N GLU A 379 0.18 8.49 4.78
CA GLU A 379 0.14 7.01 4.74
C GLU A 379 0.83 6.45 3.49
N ILE A 380 0.58 7.04 2.32
CA ILE A 380 1.17 6.65 1.04
C ILE A 380 2.69 6.86 1.05
N VAL A 381 3.17 8.04 1.44
CA VAL A 381 4.60 8.33 1.50
C VAL A 381 5.30 7.38 2.49
N ARG A 382 4.69 7.12 3.66
CA ARG A 382 5.24 6.17 4.63
C ARG A 382 5.32 4.75 4.09
N ARG A 383 4.31 4.31 3.33
CA ARG A 383 4.27 3.00 2.67
C ARG A 383 5.40 2.86 1.65
N ASP A 384 5.59 3.88 0.81
CA ASP A 384 6.37 3.73 -0.42
C ASP A 384 7.80 4.27 -0.36
N ARG A 385 8.16 5.06 0.66
CA ARG A 385 9.48 5.71 0.80
C ARG A 385 10.70 4.79 0.77
N ASN A 386 10.51 3.49 1.02
CA ASN A 386 11.59 2.50 1.01
C ASN A 386 11.93 1.98 -0.41
N HIS A 387 11.10 2.25 -1.41
CA HIS A 387 11.33 1.80 -2.79
C HIS A 387 12.45 2.61 -3.46
N PRO A 388 13.57 1.98 -3.87
CA PRO A 388 14.65 2.69 -4.56
C PRO A 388 14.23 3.26 -5.92
N SER A 389 13.23 2.66 -6.59
CA SER A 389 12.65 3.14 -7.85
C SER A 389 11.97 4.50 -7.73
N VAL A 390 11.42 4.83 -6.55
CA VAL A 390 10.77 6.13 -6.35
C VAL A 390 11.84 7.20 -6.22
N ILE A 391 11.83 8.14 -7.18
CA ILE A 391 12.78 9.25 -7.28
C ILE A 391 12.11 10.63 -7.21
N GLY A 392 10.78 10.66 -7.15
CA GLY A 392 9.98 11.88 -7.06
C GLY A 392 8.59 11.61 -6.50
N TRP A 393 7.98 12.66 -5.94
CA TRP A 393 6.63 12.64 -5.40
C TRP A 393 5.80 13.77 -5.99
N CYS A 394 4.57 13.48 -6.37
CA CYS A 394 3.64 14.43 -6.96
C CYS A 394 2.30 14.36 -6.20
N PRO A 395 2.17 15.07 -5.06
CA PRO A 395 0.92 15.06 -4.29
C PRO A 395 -0.24 15.80 -4.98
N PHE A 396 0.05 16.63 -5.99
CA PHE A 396 -0.95 17.42 -6.70
C PHE A 396 -0.63 17.51 -8.19
N ASN A 397 -1.67 17.36 -9.00
CA ASN A 397 -1.64 17.59 -10.45
C ASN A 397 -2.70 18.63 -10.83
N GLU A 398 -2.30 19.64 -11.62
CA GLU A 398 -3.18 20.61 -12.29
C GLU A 398 -4.26 21.22 -11.39
N THR A 399 -3.83 21.88 -10.32
CA THR A 399 -4.73 22.44 -9.30
C THR A 399 -5.00 23.94 -9.49
N PRO A 400 -6.16 24.44 -9.04
CA PRO A 400 -6.40 25.88 -8.96
C PRO A 400 -5.64 26.54 -7.79
N ALA A 401 -5.71 27.87 -7.70
CA ALA A 401 -4.98 28.66 -6.70
C ALA A 401 -5.48 28.47 -5.26
N ASP A 402 -6.74 28.09 -5.10
CA ASP A 402 -7.36 27.70 -3.82
C ASP A 402 -6.72 26.46 -3.18
N ALA A 403 -6.07 25.58 -3.96
CA ALA A 403 -5.34 24.43 -3.46
C ALA A 403 -4.00 24.78 -2.77
N ILE A 404 -3.46 25.98 -3.00
CA ILE A 404 -2.11 26.37 -2.54
C ILE A 404 -1.89 26.18 -1.01
N PRO A 405 -2.83 26.54 -0.12
CA PRO A 405 -2.66 26.31 1.32
C PRO A 405 -2.50 24.82 1.67
N LEU A 406 -3.29 23.95 1.03
CA LEU A 406 -3.22 22.51 1.24
C LEU A 406 -1.91 21.94 0.67
N GLN A 407 -1.49 22.39 -0.50
CA GLN A 407 -0.19 22.03 -1.10
C GLN A 407 0.98 22.34 -0.18
N ASN A 408 1.03 23.56 0.34
CA ASN A 408 2.09 23.98 1.26
C ASN A 408 2.09 23.15 2.55
N THR A 409 0.90 22.75 3.03
CA THR A 409 0.77 21.92 4.22
C THR A 409 1.30 20.51 3.95
N VAL A 410 0.85 19.88 2.86
CA VAL A 410 1.30 18.55 2.45
C VAL A 410 2.82 18.50 2.26
N VAL A 411 3.40 19.45 1.53
CA VAL A 411 4.85 19.52 1.29
C VAL A 411 5.66 19.74 2.58
N ARG A 412 5.09 20.39 3.60
CA ARG A 412 5.78 20.58 4.89
C ARG A 412 5.69 19.37 5.81
N MET A 413 4.66 18.54 5.65
CA MET A 413 4.39 17.40 6.54
C MET A 413 5.06 16.10 6.08
N THR A 414 5.40 15.98 4.81
CA THR A 414 6.07 14.82 4.21
C THR A 414 7.45 15.17 3.70
#